data_AF-A0A2V8UAE5-F1
#
_entry.id   AF-A0A2V8UAE5-F1
#
_cell.length_a   1.000
_cell.length_b   1.000
_cell.length_c   1.000
_cell.angle_alpha   90.00
_cell.angle_beta   90.00
_cell.angle_gamma   90.00
#
_symmetry.space_group_name_H-M   'P 1'
#
loop_
_entity.id
_entity.type
_entity.pdbx_description
1 polymer ?
#
loop_
_entity_poly.entity_id
_entity_poly.type
_entity_poly.pdbx_seq_one_letter_code
_entity_poly.pdbx_strand_id
1 'polypeptide(L)'
;MDLRIYYQKIRKIEPGITEPFVVVVSRETPDGGKPGVKADVSRSVAARLVAEEKAELATPEEAAQFRADTESAWKASQQEAALSEAELRELRSSLKVRRRA
;
A
#
# COMPACT_ATOMS: atom_id res chain seq x y z
N MET A 1 15.31 -23.66 -3.99
CA MET A 1 13.90 -23.69 -4.41
C MET A 1 13.79 -24.45 -5.73
N ASP A 2 12.94 -25.49 -5.83
CA ASP A 2 12.62 -26.07 -7.14
C ASP A 2 11.65 -25.12 -7.87
N LEU A 3 12.15 -24.48 -8.92
CA LEU A 3 11.39 -23.48 -9.69
C LEU A 3 10.11 -24.07 -10.30
N ARG A 4 10.11 -25.35 -10.69
CA ARG A 4 8.93 -26.00 -11.27
C ARG A 4 7.83 -26.12 -10.22
N ILE A 5 8.19 -26.59 -9.02
CA ILE A 5 7.23 -26.70 -7.91
C ILE A 5 6.71 -25.32 -7.52
N TYR A 6 7.60 -24.32 -7.47
CA TYR A 6 7.22 -22.94 -7.18
C TYR A 6 6.20 -22.37 -8.17
N TYR A 7 6.46 -22.44 -9.47
CA TYR A 7 5.52 -21.94 -10.48
C TYR A 7 4.23 -22.77 -10.53
N GLN A 8 4.29 -24.06 -10.21
CA GLN A 8 3.09 -24.89 -10.03
C GLN A 8 2.22 -24.42 -8.86
N LYS A 9 2.83 -24.03 -7.72
CA LYS A 9 2.09 -23.45 -6.59
C LYS A 9 1.41 -22.15 -6.98
N ILE A 10 2.12 -21.23 -7.62
CA ILE A 10 1.55 -19.94 -8.07
C ILE A 10 0.36 -20.18 -9.01
N ARG A 11 0.50 -21.06 -10.01
CA ARG A 11 -0.58 -21.39 -10.96
C ARG A 11 -1.81 -22.01 -10.32
N LYS A 12 -1.68 -22.63 -9.13
CA LYS A 12 -2.81 -23.15 -8.35
C LYS A 12 -3.48 -22.07 -7.51
N ILE A 13 -2.71 -21.14 -6.96
CA ILE A 13 -3.20 -20.08 -6.05
C ILE A 13 -3.84 -18.94 -6.84
N GLU A 14 -3.20 -18.48 -7.92
CA GLU A 14 -3.60 -17.28 -8.65
C GLU A 14 -5.07 -17.31 -9.16
N PRO A 15 -5.60 -18.43 -9.70
CA PRO A 15 -7.00 -18.50 -10.12
C PRO A 15 -8.01 -18.41 -8.97
N GLY A 16 -7.60 -18.71 -7.73
CA GLY A 16 -8.45 -18.61 -6.55
C GLY A 16 -8.62 -17.17 -6.04
N ILE A 17 -7.82 -16.23 -6.57
CA ILE A 17 -7.92 -14.81 -6.27
C ILE A 17 -8.76 -14.16 -7.37
N THR A 18 -10.00 -13.81 -7.03
CA THR A 18 -11.00 -13.33 -7.99
C THR A 18 -10.77 -11.89 -8.41
N GLU A 19 -10.33 -11.04 -7.48
CA GLU A 19 -10.10 -9.63 -7.72
C GLU A 19 -8.73 -9.37 -8.39
N PRO A 20 -8.61 -8.32 -9.23
CA PRO A 20 -7.34 -7.93 -9.80
C PRO A 20 -6.34 -7.39 -8.76
N PHE A 21 -6.85 -6.82 -7.67
CA PHE A 21 -6.09 -6.25 -6.57
C PHE A 21 -6.67 -6.74 -5.24
N VAL A 22 -5.79 -7.22 -4.36
CA VAL A 22 -6.17 -7.77 -3.06
C VAL A 22 -5.23 -7.30 -1.98
N VAL A 23 -5.77 -7.19 -0.76
CA VAL A 23 -4.97 -6.87 0.41
C VAL A 23 -4.35 -8.16 0.95
N VAL A 24 -3.05 -8.12 1.18
CA VAL A 24 -2.30 -9.19 1.85
C VAL A 24 -1.81 -8.73 3.21
N VAL A 25 -1.71 -9.66 4.17
CA VAL A 25 -1.10 -9.46 5.48
C VAL A 25 0.25 -10.15 5.48
N SER A 26 1.32 -9.40 5.73
CA SER A 26 2.67 -9.96 5.81
C SER A 26 2.82 -10.89 7.02
N ARG A 27 3.61 -11.96 6.82
CA ARG A 27 4.06 -12.83 7.89
C ARG A 27 5.44 -12.41 8.35
N GLU A 28 5.84 -12.93 9.51
CA GLU A 28 7.22 -12.82 9.95
C GLU A 28 8.09 -13.63 8.99
N THR A 29 9.07 -12.98 8.37
CA THR A 29 10.02 -13.66 7.48
C THR A 29 11.44 -13.54 8.04
N PRO A 30 12.28 -14.57 7.92
CA PRO A 30 13.69 -14.53 8.35
C PRO A 30 14.48 -13.34 7.78
N ASP A 31 14.08 -12.86 6.60
CA ASP A 31 14.70 -11.72 5.91
C ASP A 31 14.34 -10.34 6.51
N GLY A 32 13.70 -10.30 7.69
CA GLY A 32 13.34 -9.06 8.39
C GLY A 32 11.97 -8.47 8.03
N GLY A 33 11.06 -9.30 7.51
CA GLY A 33 9.68 -8.90 7.20
C GLY A 33 8.92 -8.58 8.49
N LYS A 34 8.29 -7.40 8.53
CA LYS A 34 7.44 -7.01 9.65
C LYS A 34 6.11 -7.76 9.55
N PRO A 35 5.74 -8.62 10.52
CA PRO A 35 4.46 -9.29 10.52
C PRO A 35 3.30 -8.28 10.69
N GLY A 36 2.14 -8.59 10.11
CA GLY A 36 0.89 -7.83 10.29
C GLY A 36 0.77 -6.57 9.42
N VAL A 37 1.74 -6.28 8.56
CA VAL A 37 1.66 -5.15 7.63
C VAL A 37 0.72 -5.52 6.49
N LYS A 38 -0.29 -4.67 6.28
CA LYS A 38 -1.25 -4.79 5.18
C LYS A 38 -0.76 -4.02 3.96
N ALA A 39 -0.91 -4.61 2.79
CA ALA A 39 -0.59 -3.97 1.52
C ALA A 39 -1.59 -4.39 0.44
N ASP A 40 -2.04 -3.42 -0.35
CA ASP A 40 -2.84 -3.68 -1.56
C ASP A 40 -1.91 -3.98 -2.74
N VAL A 41 -2.03 -5.18 -3.32
CA VAL A 41 -1.12 -5.68 -4.35
C VAL A 41 -1.90 -6.35 -5.48
N SER A 42 -1.27 -6.48 -6.65
CA SER A 42 -1.89 -7.22 -7.75
C SER A 42 -2.07 -8.69 -7.40
N ARG A 43 -3.06 -9.32 -8.03
CA ARG A 43 -3.33 -10.75 -7.94
C ARG A 43 -2.08 -11.62 -8.11
N SER A 44 -1.26 -11.33 -9.12
CA SER A 44 -0.04 -12.08 -9.42
C SER A 44 1.00 -11.97 -8.32
N VAL A 45 1.13 -10.79 -7.71
CA VAL A 45 2.03 -10.55 -6.57
C VAL A 45 1.52 -11.25 -5.31
N ALA A 46 0.22 -11.17 -5.03
CA ALA A 46 -0.40 -11.88 -3.91
C ALA A 46 -0.18 -13.40 -4.03
N ALA A 47 -0.45 -13.99 -5.20
CA ALA A 47 -0.25 -15.42 -5.43
C ALA A 47 1.21 -15.84 -5.19
N ARG A 48 2.17 -14.99 -5.60
CA ARG A 48 3.59 -15.23 -5.35
C ARG A 48 3.93 -15.17 -3.85
N LEU A 49 3.47 -14.15 -3.14
CA LEU A 49 3.75 -13.99 -1.71
C LEU A 49 3.15 -15.13 -0.87
N VAL A 50 1.95 -15.59 -1.23
CA VAL A 50 1.28 -16.74 -0.60
C VAL A 50 2.03 -18.04 -0.92
N ALA A 51 2.48 -18.23 -2.17
CA ALA A 51 3.26 -19.41 -2.55
C ALA A 51 4.61 -19.51 -1.82
N GLU A 52 5.17 -18.38 -1.42
CA GLU A 52 6.40 -18.25 -0.62
C GLU A 52 6.16 -18.24 0.89
N GLU A 53 4.90 -18.35 1.33
CA GLU A 53 4.50 -18.27 2.74
C GLU A 53 4.92 -16.97 3.44
N LYS A 54 5.17 -15.90 2.65
CA LYS A 54 5.56 -14.57 3.15
C LYS A 54 4.38 -13.68 3.50
N ALA A 55 3.19 -14.02 2.99
CA ALA A 55 1.97 -13.30 3.27
C ALA A 55 0.76 -14.22 3.18
N GLU A 56 -0.36 -13.75 3.69
CA GLU A 56 -1.67 -14.37 3.55
C GLU A 56 -2.69 -13.38 3.01
N LEU A 57 -3.77 -13.88 2.40
CA LEU A 57 -4.86 -13.03 1.94
C LEU A 57 -5.59 -12.47 3.16
N ALA A 58 -5.77 -11.16 3.20
CA ALA A 58 -6.59 -10.51 4.22
C ALA A 58 -8.04 -10.97 4.07
N THR A 59 -8.77 -11.01 5.18
CA THR A 59 -10.22 -11.21 5.14
C THR A 59 -10.91 -10.04 4.41
N PRO A 60 -12.14 -10.23 3.90
CA PRO A 60 -12.88 -9.14 3.25
C PRO A 60 -13.03 -7.90 4.15
N GLU A 61 -13.24 -8.12 5.45
CA GLU A 61 -13.36 -7.06 6.46
C GLU A 61 -12.05 -6.29 6.63
N GLU A 62 -10.92 -7.00 6.78
CA GLU A 62 -9.60 -6.37 6.90
C GLU A 62 -9.20 -5.60 5.63
N ALA A 63 -9.54 -6.14 4.45
CA ALA A 63 -9.30 -5.49 3.19
C ALA A 63 -10.14 -4.20 3.04
N ALA A 64 -11.40 -4.23 3.46
CA ALA A 64 -12.26 -3.06 3.46
C ALA A 64 -11.75 -1.98 4.42
N GLN A 65 -11.38 -2.36 5.64
CA GLN A 65 -10.84 -1.45 6.65
C GLN A 65 -9.54 -0.80 6.16
N PHE A 66 -8.60 -1.60 5.64
CA PHE A 66 -7.34 -1.09 5.12
C PHE A 66 -7.53 -0.04 4.01
N ARG A 67 -8.47 -0.28 3.10
CA ARG A 67 -8.76 0.67 2.01
C ARG A 67 -9.39 1.96 2.54
N ALA A 68 -10.32 1.88 3.50
CA ALA A 68 -10.92 3.05 4.13
C ALA A 68 -9.87 3.89 4.89
N ASP A 69 -9.00 3.23 5.64
CA ASP A 69 -7.90 3.87 6.37
C ASP A 69 -6.93 4.56 5.40
N THR A 70 -6.56 3.88 4.32
CA THR A 70 -5.66 4.43 3.30
C THR A 70 -6.28 5.65 2.61
N GLU A 71 -7.56 5.59 2.25
CA GLU A 71 -8.27 6.70 1.63
C GLU A 71 -8.37 7.91 2.57
N SER A 72 -8.69 7.68 3.85
CA SER A 72 -8.78 8.76 4.84
C SER A 72 -7.42 9.41 5.10
N ALA A 73 -6.35 8.62 5.22
CA ALA A 73 -4.99 9.11 5.39
C ALA A 73 -4.51 9.92 4.18
N TRP A 74 -4.83 9.46 2.96
CA TRP A 74 -4.53 10.20 1.74
C TRP A 74 -5.25 11.55 1.72
N LYS A 75 -6.56 11.58 2.02
CA LYS A 75 -7.33 12.83 2.09
C LYS A 75 -6.76 13.81 3.13
N ALA A 76 -6.40 13.32 4.32
CA ALA A 76 -5.78 14.16 5.36
C ALA A 76 -4.46 14.77 4.88
N SER A 77 -3.58 13.95 4.29
CA SER A 77 -2.29 14.41 3.76
C SER A 77 -2.46 15.44 2.63
N GLN A 78 -3.45 15.26 1.76
CA GLN A 78 -3.76 16.21 0.69
C GLN A 78 -4.25 17.56 1.24
N GLN A 79 -5.04 17.55 2.33
CA GLN A 79 -5.51 18.78 2.98
C GLN A 79 -4.35 19.53 3.65
N GLU A 80 -3.49 18.83 4.38
CA GLU A 80 -2.30 19.43 5.02
C GLU A 80 -1.34 20.03 3.97
N ALA A 81 -1.11 19.32 2.87
CA ALA A 81 -0.27 19.81 1.78
C ALA A 81 -0.86 21.09 1.14
N ALA A 82 -2.18 21.12 0.92
CA ALA A 82 -2.85 22.30 0.37
C ALA A 82 -2.77 23.52 1.31
N LEU A 83 -2.91 23.31 2.63
CA LEU A 83 -2.74 24.37 3.62
C LEU A 83 -1.31 24.90 3.63
N SER A 84 -0.32 24.01 3.67
CA SER A 84 1.09 24.38 3.64
C SER A 84 1.46 25.16 2.37
N GLU A 85 0.93 24.75 1.22
CA GLU A 85 1.13 25.50 -0.04
C GLU A 85 0.52 26.90 0.02
N ALA A 86 -0.68 27.04 0.59
CA ALA A 86 -1.33 28.34 0.77
C ALA A 86 -0.51 29.27 1.69
N GLU A 87 -0.02 28.77 2.83
CA GLU A 87 0.83 29.51 3.75
C GLU A 87 2.14 29.97 3.09
N LEU A 88 2.80 29.08 2.34
CA LEU A 88 4.02 29.42 1.60
C LEU A 88 3.77 30.47 0.53
N ARG A 89 2.61 30.42 -0.14
CA ARG A 89 2.21 31.42 -1.13
C ARG A 89 2.00 32.78 -0.49
N GLU A 90 1.36 32.85 0.67
CA GLU A 90 1.17 34.09 1.43
C GLU A 90 2.52 34.67 1.87
N LEU A 91 3.40 33.85 2.46
CA LEU A 91 4.74 34.26 2.89
C LEU A 91 5.58 34.79 1.71
N ARG A 92 5.53 34.12 0.55
CA ARG A 92 6.19 34.59 -0.67
C ARG A 92 5.63 35.92 -1.15
N SER A 93 4.31 36.12 -1.05
CA SER A 93 3.68 37.37 -1.46
C SER A 93 4.13 38.55 -0.59
N SER A 94 4.17 38.36 0.73
CA SER A 94 4.60 39.40 1.68
C SER A 94 6.09 39.77 1.51
N LEU A 95 6.96 38.80 1.22
CA LEU A 95 8.38 39.04 0.91
C LEU A 95 8.58 39.84 -0.38
N LYS A 96 7.76 39.61 -1.41
CA LYS A 96 7.80 40.39 -2.66
C LYS A 96 7.41 41.84 -2.44
N VAL A 97 6.42 42.11 -1.57
CA VAL A 97 6.02 43.48 -1.22
C VAL A 97 7.15 44.19 -0.49
N ARG A 98 7.77 43.55 0.51
CA ARG A 98 8.87 44.17 1.29
C ARG A 98 10.12 44.49 0.47
N ARG A 99 10.41 43.77 -0.61
CA ARG A 99 11.57 44.06 -1.49
C ARG A 99 11.35 45.20 -2.49
N ARG A 100 10.11 45.71 -2.62
CA ARG A 100 9.75 46.79 -3.56
C ARG A 100 9.50 48.14 -2.87
N ALA A 101 9.49 48.17 -1.54
CA ALA A 101 9.47 49.39 -0.72
C ALA A 101 10.91 49.77 -0.36
#